data_AF-A0AA97G4G4-F1
#
_entry.id   AF-A0AA97G4G4-F1
#
_cell.length_a   1.000
_cell.length_b   1.000
_cell.length_c   1.000
_cell.angle_alpha   90.00
_cell.angle_beta   90.00
_cell.angle_gamma   90.00
#
_symmetry.space_group_name_H-M   'P 1'
#
loop_
_entity.id
_entity.type
_entity.pdbx_description
1 polymer ?
#
loop_
_entity_poly.entity_id
_entity_poly.type
_entity_poly.pdbx_seq_one_letter_code
_entity_poly.pdbx_strand_id
1 'polypeptide(L)'
;MATNGESAKRWLEENQDKVSVERIRQIRDNISNKLQELDESDETYPGLLEALDVMDNHLLQQEQDSPAPESESASLDLGPLIPQSDLQAPQLSAQEKKLKFQQLLKNGKI
;
A
#
# COMPACT_ATOMS: atom_id res chain seq x y z
N MET A 1 -35.80 -7.64 -4.44
CA MET A 1 -34.52 -7.69 -3.69
C MET A 1 -33.63 -6.61 -4.27
N ALA A 2 -33.22 -5.63 -3.46
CA ALA A 2 -32.28 -4.60 -3.89
C ALA A 2 -30.85 -5.12 -3.76
N THR A 3 -30.01 -4.84 -4.75
CA THR A 3 -28.57 -5.16 -4.70
C THR A 3 -27.87 -4.11 -3.85
N ASN A 4 -27.50 -4.48 -2.63
CA ASN A 4 -26.80 -3.64 -1.66
C ASN A 4 -25.68 -4.43 -0.94
N GLY A 5 -24.87 -3.75 -0.12
CA GLY A 5 -23.77 -4.39 0.60
C GLY A 5 -24.20 -5.57 1.47
N GLU A 6 -25.32 -5.44 2.20
CA GLU A 6 -25.84 -6.53 3.04
C GLU A 6 -26.21 -7.77 2.23
N SER A 7 -26.85 -7.58 1.07
CA SER A 7 -27.25 -8.69 0.19
C SER A 7 -26.03 -9.38 -0.43
N ALA A 8 -25.00 -8.61 -0.79
CA ALA A 8 -23.75 -9.14 -1.30
C ALA A 8 -23.03 -9.97 -0.23
N LYS A 9 -22.99 -9.47 1.01
CA LYS A 9 -22.39 -10.17 2.15
C LYS A 9 -23.11 -11.50 2.43
N ARG A 10 -24.45 -11.47 2.56
CA ARG A 10 -25.23 -12.70 2.78
C ARG A 10 -25.04 -13.71 1.65
N TRP A 11 -25.00 -13.23 0.40
CA TRP A 11 -24.74 -14.09 -0.74
C TRP A 11 -23.37 -14.76 -0.65
N LEU A 12 -22.31 -14.02 -0.30
CA LEU A 12 -20.97 -14.59 -0.11
C LEU A 12 -20.96 -15.64 1.01
N GLU A 13 -21.57 -15.36 2.16
CA GLU A 13 -21.65 -16.29 3.29
C GLU A 13 -22.41 -17.59 2.92
N GLU A 14 -23.51 -17.49 2.18
CA GLU A 14 -24.30 -18.66 1.74
C GLU A 14 -23.61 -19.51 0.66
N ASN A 15 -22.68 -18.90 -0.08
CA ASN A 15 -22.06 -19.46 -1.28
C ASN A 15 -20.55 -19.67 -1.16
N GLN A 16 -19.96 -19.38 0.01
CA GLN A 16 -18.52 -19.37 0.26
C GLN A 16 -17.82 -20.66 -0.20
N ASP A 17 -18.43 -21.82 0.06
CA ASP A 17 -17.87 -23.14 -0.28
C ASP A 17 -18.36 -23.69 -1.64
N LYS A 18 -19.33 -23.01 -2.27
CA LYS A 18 -20.04 -23.51 -3.46
C LYS A 18 -19.62 -22.83 -4.74
N VAL A 19 -18.98 -21.66 -4.62
CA VAL A 19 -18.72 -20.77 -5.75
C VAL A 19 -17.23 -20.51 -5.86
N SER A 20 -16.71 -20.64 -7.08
CA SER A 20 -15.30 -20.40 -7.36
C SER A 20 -14.97 -18.90 -7.33
N VAL A 21 -13.69 -18.59 -7.09
CA VAL A 21 -13.19 -17.21 -7.03
C VAL A 21 -13.44 -16.47 -8.35
N GLU A 22 -13.33 -17.16 -9.48
CA GLU A 22 -13.60 -16.60 -10.81
C GLU A 22 -15.06 -16.16 -10.94
N ARG A 23 -15.99 -16.89 -10.33
CA ARG A 23 -17.40 -16.53 -10.35
C ARG A 23 -17.68 -15.31 -9.48
N ILE A 24 -16.99 -15.17 -8.35
CA ILE A 24 -17.06 -13.95 -7.52
C ILE A 24 -16.53 -12.75 -8.33
N ARG A 25 -15.40 -12.90 -9.03
CA ARG A 25 -14.84 -11.87 -9.93
C ARG A 25 -15.82 -11.47 -11.03
N GLN A 26 -16.48 -12.43 -11.67
CA GLN A 26 -17.50 -12.13 -12.68
C GLN A 26 -18.66 -11.29 -12.13
N ILE A 27 -19.12 -11.58 -10.91
CA ILE A 27 -20.21 -10.83 -10.28
C ILE A 27 -19.75 -9.41 -9.95
N ARG A 28 -18.54 -9.27 -9.41
CA ARG A 28 -17.88 -7.99 -9.17
C ARG A 28 -17.76 -7.16 -10.45
N ASP A 29 -17.30 -7.75 -11.55
CA ASP A 29 -17.17 -7.06 -12.84
C ASP A 29 -18.54 -6.63 -13.40
N ASN A 30 -19.58 -7.45 -13.23
CA ASN A 30 -20.94 -7.07 -13.62
C ASN A 30 -21.47 -5.87 -12.81
N ILE A 31 -21.18 -5.81 -11.51
CA ILE A 31 -21.55 -4.67 -10.66
C ILE A 31 -20.78 -3.42 -11.12
N SER A 32 -19.48 -3.55 -11.38
CA SER A 32 -18.64 -2.45 -11.87
C SER A 32 -19.10 -1.91 -13.23
N ASN A 33 -19.40 -2.79 -14.18
CA ASN A 33 -19.94 -2.38 -15.49
C ASN A 33 -21.28 -1.66 -15.34
N LYS A 34 -22.15 -2.16 -14.47
CA LYS A 34 -23.43 -1.51 -14.20
C LYS A 34 -23.24 -0.11 -13.61
N LEU A 35 -22.28 0.08 -12.70
CA LEU A 35 -21.95 1.38 -12.14
C LEU A 35 -21.40 2.37 -13.19
N GLN A 36 -20.71 1.89 -14.23
CA GLN A 36 -20.21 2.76 -15.31
C GLN A 36 -21.34 3.27 -16.22
N GLU A 37 -22.41 2.49 -16.37
CA GLU A 37 -23.57 2.85 -17.19
C GLU A 37 -24.64 3.62 -16.41
N LEU A 38 -24.63 3.53 -15.08
CA LEU A 38 -25.61 4.15 -14.20
C LEU A 38 -25.20 5.58 -13.84
N ASP A 39 -26.17 6.48 -13.76
CA ASP A 39 -25.95 7.82 -13.23
C ASP A 39 -25.73 7.77 -11.71
N GLU A 40 -24.83 8.61 -11.19
CA GLU A 40 -24.55 8.72 -9.76
C GLU A 40 -25.77 9.23 -8.97
N SER A 41 -26.74 9.83 -9.65
CA SER A 41 -28.01 10.29 -9.06
C SER A 41 -29.06 9.18 -8.89
N ASP A 42 -28.81 7.97 -9.40
CA ASP A 42 -29.72 6.83 -9.28
C ASP A 42 -29.76 6.32 -7.83
N GLU A 43 -30.96 6.03 -7.33
CA GLU A 43 -31.18 5.55 -5.95
C GLU A 43 -30.46 4.23 -5.65
N THR A 44 -30.14 3.44 -6.68
CA THR A 44 -29.44 2.16 -6.55
C THR A 44 -27.93 2.27 -6.61
N TYR A 45 -27.39 3.43 -7.04
CA TYR A 45 -25.95 3.67 -7.15
C TYR A 45 -25.19 3.44 -5.84
N PRO A 46 -25.65 3.96 -4.67
CA PRO A 46 -24.94 3.73 -3.40
C PRO A 46 -24.92 2.24 -3.01
N GLY A 47 -26.04 1.52 -3.21
CA GLY A 47 -26.12 0.10 -2.88
C GLY A 47 -25.19 -0.77 -3.75
N LEU A 48 -25.05 -0.41 -5.03
CA LEU A 48 -24.12 -1.10 -5.93
C LEU A 48 -22.66 -0.85 -5.55
N LEU A 49 -22.32 0.37 -5.10
CA LEU A 49 -20.98 0.66 -4.56
C LEU A 49 -20.67 -0.15 -3.30
N GLU A 50 -21.62 -0.23 -2.36
CA GLU A 50 -21.46 -1.07 -1.17
C GLU A 50 -21.29 -2.55 -1.52
N ALA A 51 -22.08 -3.05 -2.48
CA ALA A 51 -21.97 -4.43 -2.95
C ALA A 51 -20.60 -4.70 -3.60
N LEU A 52 -20.07 -3.74 -4.36
CA LEU A 52 -18.75 -3.82 -4.98
C LEU A 52 -17.65 -3.88 -3.93
N ASP A 53 -17.71 -3.01 -2.91
CA ASP A 53 -16.74 -2.96 -1.81
C ASP A 53 -16.71 -4.28 -1.03
N VAL A 54 -17.87 -4.88 -0.76
CA VAL A 54 -17.95 -6.19 -0.09
C VAL A 54 -17.29 -7.29 -0.92
N MET A 55 -17.52 -7.31 -2.23
CA MET A 55 -16.91 -8.30 -3.13
C MET A 55 -15.39 -8.13 -3.22
N ASP A 56 -14.90 -6.89 -3.29
CA ASP A 56 -13.47 -6.58 -3.35
C ASP A 56 -12.76 -6.97 -2.05
N ASN A 57 -13.33 -6.64 -0.89
CA ASN A 57 -12.78 -7.05 0.40
C ASN A 57 -12.69 -8.57 0.56
N HIS A 58 -13.70 -9.31 0.08
CA HIS A 58 -13.67 -10.78 0.13
C HIS A 58 -12.58 -11.38 -0.75
N LEU A 59 -12.37 -10.84 -1.96
CA LEU A 59 -11.29 -11.29 -2.85
C LEU A 59 -9.91 -11.03 -2.24
N LEU A 60 -9.71 -9.87 -1.62
CA LEU A 60 -8.46 -9.52 -0.93
C LEU A 60 -8.15 -10.46 0.24
N GLN A 61 -9.17 -10.84 1.02
CA GLN A 61 -9.02 -11.79 2.12
C GLN A 61 -8.57 -13.18 1.63
N GLN A 62 -9.15 -13.68 0.53
CA GLN A 62 -8.70 -14.96 -0.04
C GLN A 62 -7.29 -14.93 -0.62
N GLU A 63 -6.85 -13.79 -1.15
CA GLU A 63 -5.47 -13.63 -1.59
C GLU A 63 -4.48 -13.62 -0.41
N GLN A 64 -4.90 -13.13 0.76
CA GLN A 64 -4.09 -13.18 1.99
C GLN A 64 -4.09 -14.54 2.68
N ASP A 65 -5.19 -15.29 2.60
CA ASP A 65 -5.29 -16.65 3.15
C ASP A 65 -4.64 -17.72 2.26
N SER A 66 -4.25 -17.38 1.03
CA SER A 66 -3.33 -18.24 0.26
C SER A 66 -1.98 -18.28 0.97
N PRO A 67 -1.45 -19.47 1.32
CA PRO A 67 -0.15 -19.56 1.96
C PRO A 67 0.87 -18.92 1.04
N ALA A 68 1.36 -17.74 1.44
CA ALA A 68 2.44 -17.09 0.73
C ALA A 68 3.57 -18.11 0.56
N PRO A 69 4.14 -18.29 -0.65
CA PRO A 69 5.37 -19.06 -0.78
C PRO A 69 6.35 -18.44 0.21
N GLU A 70 6.89 -19.27 1.10
CA GLU A 70 7.82 -18.88 2.16
C GLU A 70 8.81 -17.88 1.59
N SER A 71 8.61 -16.60 1.92
CA SER A 71 9.53 -15.56 1.52
C SER A 71 10.78 -15.85 2.30
N GLU A 72 11.74 -16.52 1.66
CA GLU A 72 13.12 -16.63 2.15
C GLU A 72 13.48 -15.27 2.69
N SER A 73 13.65 -15.20 4.01
CA SER A 73 13.92 -13.99 4.74
C SER A 73 15.27 -13.48 4.25
N ALA A 74 15.23 -12.65 3.21
CA ALA A 74 16.40 -12.00 2.67
C ALA A 74 17.02 -11.22 3.81
N SER A 75 18.16 -11.71 4.30
CA SER A 75 18.92 -11.06 5.36
C SER A 75 19.51 -9.80 4.75
N LEU A 76 18.77 -8.70 4.89
CA LEU A 76 19.23 -7.39 4.45
C LEU A 76 20.39 -6.99 5.36
N ASP A 77 21.52 -6.69 4.74
CA ASP A 77 22.68 -6.18 5.45
C ASP A 77 22.37 -4.75 5.93
N LEU A 78 22.02 -4.64 7.21
CA LEU A 78 21.83 -3.38 7.94
C LEU A 78 23.14 -2.87 8.56
N GLY A 79 24.28 -3.40 8.10
CA GLY A 79 25.59 -2.94 8.50
C GLY A 79 25.78 -1.44 8.20
N PRO A 80 26.49 -0.71 9.07
CA PRO A 80 26.75 0.71 8.84
C PRO A 80 27.57 0.90 7.55
N LEU A 81 27.06 1.75 6.65
CA LEU A 81 27.68 2.10 5.36
C LEU A 81 29.11 2.65 5.48
N ILE A 82 29.45 3.19 6.65
CA ILE A 82 30.76 3.75 6.93
C ILE A 82 31.28 3.00 8.17
N PRO A 83 32.48 2.39 8.12
CA PRO A 83 33.08 1.85 9.33
C PRO A 83 33.16 2.99 10.35
N GLN A 84 32.62 2.79 11.54
CA GLN A 84 32.80 3.69 12.67
C GLN A 84 34.27 3.66 13.10
N SER A 85 35.13 4.19 12.24
CA SER A 85 36.40 4.72 12.65
C SER A 85 36.03 5.97 13.43
N ASP A 86 36.22 5.93 14.74
CA ASP A 86 36.38 7.10 15.59
C ASP A 86 37.54 7.95 15.05
N LEU A 87 37.38 8.53 13.87
CA LEU A 87 38.16 9.65 13.41
C LEU A 87 37.68 10.78 14.30
N GLN A 88 38.28 10.88 15.49
CA GLN A 88 38.27 12.07 16.32
C GLN A 88 38.44 13.26 15.39
N ALA A 89 37.33 13.91 15.06
CA ALA A 89 37.36 15.09 14.23
C ALA A 89 38.33 16.04 14.94
N PRO A 90 39.40 16.52 14.27
CA PRO A 90 40.41 17.32 14.93
C PRO A 90 39.70 18.51 15.59
N GLN A 91 39.74 18.56 16.92
CA GLN A 91 39.15 19.62 17.73
C GLN A 91 39.97 20.89 17.51
N LEU A 92 39.64 21.62 16.44
CA LEU A 92 40.24 22.90 16.15
C LEU A 92 39.81 23.92 17.23
N SER A 93 40.75 24.70 17.73
CA SER A 93 40.46 25.83 18.60
C SER A 93 39.57 26.85 17.89
N ALA A 94 38.88 27.70 18.65
CA ALA A 94 37.99 28.72 18.09
C ALA A 94 38.72 29.66 17.10
N GLN A 95 40.00 29.94 17.33
CA GLN A 95 40.83 30.75 16.44
C GLN A 95 41.14 30.03 15.12
N GLU A 96 41.51 28.75 15.17
CA GLU A 96 41.79 27.94 13.98
C GLU A 96 40.55 27.73 13.13
N LYS A 97 39.38 27.54 13.76
CA LYS A 97 38.08 27.47 13.07
C LYS A 97 37.81 28.76 12.28
N LYS A 98 38.00 29.93 12.90
CA LYS A 98 37.78 31.22 12.24
C LYS A 98 38.73 31.44 11.06
N LEU A 99 40.01 31.08 11.22
CA LEU A 99 41.00 31.21 10.16
C LEU A 99 40.69 30.30 8.97
N LYS A 100 40.41 29.00 9.22
CA LYS A 100 40.03 28.07 8.16
C LYS A 100 38.75 28.49 7.45
N PHE A 101 37.75 28.96 8.20
CA PHE A 101 36.50 29.44 7.61
C PHE A 101 36.74 30.68 6.71
N GLN A 102 37.55 31.64 7.14
CA GLN A 102 37.91 32.77 6.29
C GLN A 102 38.72 32.36 5.05
N GLN A 103 39.59 31.37 5.16
CA GLN A 103 40.31 30.81 4.02
C GLN A 103 39.36 30.13 3.02
N LEU A 104 38.40 29.35 3.51
CA LEU A 104 37.35 28.75 2.68
C LEU A 104 36.48 29.80 1.99
N LEU A 105 36.12 30.89 2.65
CA LEU A 105 35.39 32.00 2.02
C LEU A 105 36.20 32.72 0.94
N LYS A 106 37.53 32.82 1.11
CA LYS A 106 38.42 33.45 0.13
C LYS A 106 38.71 32.55 -1.07
N ASN A 107 38.84 31.25 -0.83
CA ASN A 107 39.14 30.26 -1.87
C ASN A 107 37.89 29.70 -2.55
N GLY A 108 36.73 29.78 -1.89
CA GLY A 108 35.42 29.38 -2.39
C GLY A 108 34.70 30.48 -3.16
N LYS A 109 35.41 31.19 -4.04
CA LYS A 109 34.74 31.77 -5.21
C LYS A 109 34.27 30.57 -6.03
N ILE A 110 32.96 30.32 -6.02
CA ILE A 110 32.28 29.41 -6.96
C ILE A 110 32.67 29.80 -8.38
#